data_AF-A0A920W558-F1
#
_entry.id   AF-A0A920W558-F1
#
_cell.length_a   1.000
_cell.length_b   1.000
_cell.length_c   1.000
_cell.angle_alpha   90.00
_cell.angle_beta   90.00
_cell.angle_gamma   90.00
#
_symmetry.space_group_name_H-M   'P 1'
#
loop_
_entity.id
_entity.type
_entity.pdbx_description
1 polymer ?
#
loop_
_entity_poly.entity_id
_entity_poly.type
_entity_poly.pdbx_seq_one_letter_code
_entity_poly.pdbx_strand_id
1 'polypeptide(L)' 'MTSEVVRMLKAEVGGVFVDYTVGAGGHTRKLLEAGADRVIGFDRDADALKEARLI' A
#
# COMPACT_ATOMS: atom_id res chain seq x y z
N MET A 1 -7.66 -9.31 -7.16
CA MET A 1 -7.36 -7.87 -7.32
C MET A 1 -6.00 -7.49 -6.72
N THR A 2 -5.64 -7.92 -5.51
CA THR A 2 -4.37 -7.48 -4.91
C THR A 2 -3.11 -8.05 -5.59
N SER A 3 -3.15 -9.29 -6.07
CA SER A 3 -2.02 -9.90 -6.80
C SER A 3 -1.75 -9.19 -8.13
N GLU A 4 -2.81 -8.75 -8.81
CA GLU A 4 -2.72 -7.99 -10.05
C GLU A 4 -2.07 -6.63 -9.82
N VAL A 5 -2.42 -5.94 -8.74
CA VAL A 5 -1.82 -4.65 -8.34
C VAL A 5 -0.31 -4.80 -8.12
N VAL A 6 0.11 -5.79 -7.32
CA VAL A 6 1.54 -6.05 -7.04
C VAL A 6 2.31 -6.27 -8.35
N ARG A 7 1.78 -7.12 -9.23
CA ARG A 7 2.43 -7.45 -10.51
C ARG A 7 2.51 -6.26 -11.46
N MET A 8 1.45 -5.45 -11.54
CA MET A 8 1.40 -4.30 -12.44
C MET A 8 2.34 -3.18 -11.98
N LEU A 9 2.47 -3.00 -10.66
CA LEU A 9 3.35 -1.99 -10.06
C LEU A 9 4.81 -2.46 -9.91
N LYS A 10 5.07 -3.76 -10.11
CA LYS A 10 6.41 -4.36 -10.00
C LYS A 10 7.06 -4.12 -8.63
N ALA A 11 6.28 -4.27 -7.55
CA ALA A 11 6.76 -3.98 -6.20
C ALA A 11 7.99 -4.82 -5.80
N GLU A 12 8.21 -5.97 -6.44
CA GLU A 12 9.36 -6.85 -6.22
C GLU A 12 10.72 -6.23 -6.57
N VAL A 13 10.74 -5.13 -7.34
CA VAL A 13 11.98 -4.44 -7.70
C VAL A 13 12.40 -3.38 -6.67
N GLY A 14 11.66 -3.24 -5.57
CA GLY A 14 11.87 -2.18 -4.59
C GLY A 14 11.27 -0.83 -5.01
N GLY A 15 11.61 0.22 -4.26
CA GLY A 15 11.22 1.60 -4.53
C GLY A 15 10.13 2.16 -3.62
N VAL A 16 9.76 3.42 -3.90
CA VAL A 16 8.75 4.17 -3.14
C VAL A 16 7.46 4.24 -3.96
N PHE A 17 6.36 3.83 -3.35
CA PHE A 17 5.03 3.80 -3.97
C PHE A 17 4.07 4.78 -3.29
N VAL A 18 3.03 5.16 -4.02
CA VAL A 18 1.93 5.97 -3.50
C VAL A 18 0.64 5.17 -3.58
N ASP A 19 -0.02 5.00 -2.43
CA ASP A 19 -1.38 4.46 -2.34
C ASP A 19 -2.31 5.63 -2.02
N TYR A 20 -3.00 6.14 -3.04
CA TYR A 20 -3.81 7.35 -2.91
C TYR A 20 -5.18 7.12 -2.23
N THR A 21 -5.50 5.86 -1.92
CA THR A 21 -6.74 5.42 -1.29
C THR A 21 -6.43 4.29 -0.32
N VAL A 22 -5.53 4.54 0.63
CA VAL A 22 -4.93 3.50 1.48
C VAL A 22 -5.99 2.68 2.22
N GLY A 23 -7.13 3.27 2.58
CA GLY A 23 -8.19 2.59 3.33
C GLY A 23 -7.63 1.97 4.61
N ALA A 24 -8.02 0.73 4.90
CA ALA A 24 -7.44 -0.06 5.99
C ALA A 24 -6.05 -0.67 5.67
N GLY A 25 -5.48 -0.39 4.48
CA GLY A 25 -4.10 -0.71 4.13
C GLY A 25 -3.86 -2.07 3.45
N GLY A 26 -4.90 -2.78 3.00
CA GLY A 26 -4.77 -4.13 2.42
C GLY A 26 -3.83 -4.22 1.21
N HIS A 27 -3.91 -3.27 0.27
CA HIS A 27 -3.01 -3.21 -0.88
C HIS A 27 -1.61 -2.74 -0.49
N THR A 28 -1.52 -1.70 0.35
CA THR A 28 -0.25 -1.20 0.89
C THR A 28 0.56 -2.30 1.58
N ARG A 29 -0.06 -3.10 2.45
CA ARG A 29 0.61 -4.26 3.08
C ARG A 29 1.17 -5.22 2.05
N LYS A 30 0.39 -5.53 1.01
CA LYS A 30 0.80 -6.48 -0.04
C LYS A 30 1.92 -5.94 -0.94
N LEU A 31 1.99 -4.62 -1.16
CA LEU A 31 3.12 -3.98 -1.83
C LEU A 31 4.40 -4.09 -1.00
N LEU A 32 4.31 -3.86 0.32
CA LEU A 32 5.44 -4.00 1.23
C LEU A 32 5.91 -5.47 1.32
N GLU A 33 4.99 -6.42 1.50
CA GLU A 33 5.30 -7.85 1.49
C GLU A 33 5.95 -8.31 0.18
N ALA A 34 5.59 -7.68 -0.94
CA ALA A 34 6.12 -8.02 -2.25
C ALA A 34 7.53 -7.46 -2.51
N GLY A 35 7.99 -6.46 -1.75
CA GLY A 35 9.34 -5.92 -1.86
C GLY A 35 9.45 -4.40 -1.95
N ALA A 36 8.35 -3.64 -1.87
CA ALA A 36 8.42 -2.18 -1.85
C ALA A 36 9.22 -1.69 -0.63
N ASP A 37 10.14 -0.74 -0.82
CA ASP A 37 10.93 -0.17 0.27
C ASP A 37 10.09 0.74 1.17
N ARG A 38 9.11 1.44 0.56
CA ARG A 38 8.23 2.37 1.25
C ARG A 38 6.93 2.57 0.47
N VAL A 39 5.83 2.76 1.21
CA VAL A 39 4.56 3.22 0.64
C VAL A 39 4.13 4.49 1.37
N ILE A 40 3.70 5.51 0.62
CA ILE A 40 3.11 6.74 1.13
C ILE A 40 1.61 6.65 0.89
N GLY A 41 0.86 6.42 1.97
CA GLY A 41 -0.59 6.27 1.94
C GLY A 41 -1.33 7.59 2.15
N PHE A 42 -2.38 7.80 1.36
CA PHE A 42 -3.35 8.88 1.53
C PHE A 42 -4.75 8.31 1.66
N ASP A 43 -5.55 8.89 2.54
CA ASP A 43 -6.99 8.71 2.55
C ASP A 43 -7.65 10.01 3.04
N ARG A 44 -8.91 10.20 2.68
CA ARG A 44 -9.73 11.30 3.20
C ARG A 44 -10.40 10.91 4.51
N ASP A 45 -10.57 9.62 4.76
CA ASP A 45 -11.18 9.10 5.98
C ASP A 45 -10.13 8.99 7.10
N ALA A 46 -10.35 9.74 8.18
CA ALA A 46 -9.46 9.75 9.34
C ALA A 46 -9.46 8.41 10.10
N ASP A 47 -10.55 7.64 10.07
CA ASP A 47 -10.62 6.34 10.74
C ASP A 47 -9.85 5.28 9.94
N ALA A 48 -9.97 5.30 8.60
CA ALA A 48 -9.11 4.49 7.73
C ALA A 48 -7.61 4.79 7.98
N LEU A 49 -7.24 6.07 8.10
CA LEU A 49 -5.86 6.45 8.43
C LEU A 49 -5.40 5.96 9.81
N LYS A 50 -6.29 5.80 10.79
CA LYS A 50 -5.94 5.21 12.10
C LYS A 50 -5.67 3.71 11.94
N GLU A 51 -6.51 3.00 11.20
CA GLU A 51 -6.31 1.58 10.93
C GLU A 51 -5.04 1.32 10.11
N ALA A 52 -4.79 2.11 9.07
CA ALA A 52 -3.60 2.01 8.23
C ALA A 52 -2.27 2.32 8.95
N ARG A 53 -2.31 2.91 10.16
CA ARG A 53 -1.09 3.09 10.98
C ARG A 53 -0.65 1.82 11.71
N LEU A 54 -1.48 0.78 11.71
CA LEU A 54 -1.23 -0.48 12.40
C LEU A 54 -0.66 -1.57 11.47
N ILE A 55 -0.50 -1.26 10.18
CA ILE A 55 -0.06 -2.23 9.17
C ILE A 55 1.44 -2.19 8.91
#